data_AF-A0AAJ0FGY5-F1
#
_entry.id   AF-A0AAJ0FGY5-F1
#
_cell.length_a   1.000
_cell.length_b   1.000
_cell.length_c   1.000
_cell.angle_alpha   90.00
_cell.angle_beta   90.00
_cell.angle_gamma   90.00
#
_symmetry.space_group_name_H-M   'P 1'
#
loop_
_entity.id
_entity.type
_entity.pdbx_description
1 polymer ?
#
loop_
_entity_poly.entity_id
_entity_poly.type
_entity_poly.pdbx_seq_one_letter_code
_entity_poly.pdbx_strand_id
1 'polypeptide(L)'
;MESIDTEIQKILSAPDRYLRAAVKVICETNEDVRKSILALLEVVPPMDPLPQPSERMMKRKASDEQLPALNGKTNGLADSAPKRAKLVEEKVQHCIQCDQPFLESENAEGLCCYHPEDMEPDDSHDIFADMDEWHGDMDTEENRREFPDAFRFLCCEEDGTAKGCTYGRHLAGVDGDRKAPSPEDADVEKNGREDEVVETRKDDEHGDEE
;
A
#
# COMPACT_ATOMS: atom_id res chain seq x y z
N MET A 1 -29.01 1.53 -25.36
CA MET A 1 -28.01 0.54 -25.84
C MET A 1 -26.62 0.96 -25.34
N GLU A 2 -26.54 1.43 -24.08
CA GLU A 2 -25.36 2.07 -23.47
C GLU A 2 -24.81 1.22 -22.30
N SER A 3 -24.95 -0.11 -22.40
CA SER A 3 -24.79 -0.99 -21.24
C SER A 3 -23.51 -1.82 -21.27
N ILE A 4 -23.10 -2.33 -22.43
CA ILE A 4 -21.98 -3.29 -22.51
C ILE A 4 -20.66 -2.56 -22.73
N ASP A 5 -20.63 -1.53 -23.57
CA ASP A 5 -19.40 -0.77 -23.82
C ASP A 5 -18.92 -0.05 -22.55
N THR A 6 -19.84 0.44 -21.71
CA THR A 6 -19.52 1.07 -20.42
C THR A 6 -18.97 0.06 -19.42
N GLU A 7 -19.50 -1.16 -19.39
CA GLU A 7 -18.97 -2.26 -18.58
C GLU A 7 -17.58 -2.71 -19.05
N ILE A 8 -17.37 -2.83 -20.37
CA ILE A 8 -16.06 -3.15 -20.96
C ILE A 8 -15.05 -2.06 -20.62
N GLN A 9 -15.42 -0.78 -20.71
CA GLN A 9 -14.52 0.33 -20.36
C GLN A 9 -14.09 0.28 -18.89
N LYS A 10 -14.98 -0.11 -17.96
CA LYS A 10 -14.63 -0.30 -16.54
C LYS A 10 -13.63 -1.45 -16.34
N ILE A 11 -13.73 -2.52 -17.12
CA ILE A 11 -12.77 -3.62 -17.08
C ILE A 11 -11.42 -3.14 -17.63
N LEU A 12 -11.41 -2.43 -18.76
CA LEU A 12 -10.17 -1.94 -19.38
C LEU A 12 -9.46 -0.85 -18.56
N SER A 13 -10.20 -0.06 -17.78
CA SER A 13 -9.62 0.95 -16.89
C SER A 13 -9.18 0.39 -15.52
N ALA A 14 -9.55 -0.85 -15.20
CA ALA A 14 -9.18 -1.47 -13.93
C ALA A 14 -7.67 -1.78 -13.90
N PRO A 15 -6.97 -1.52 -12.77
CA PRO A 15 -5.57 -1.90 -12.65
C PRO A 15 -5.34 -3.41 -12.81
N ASP A 16 -4.22 -3.79 -13.44
CA ASP A 16 -3.84 -5.20 -13.74
C ASP A 16 -4.02 -6.17 -12.57
N ARG A 17 -3.72 -5.73 -11.34
CA ARG A 17 -3.88 -6.54 -10.13
C ARG A 17 -5.32 -6.97 -9.88
N TYR A 18 -6.28 -6.08 -10.12
CA TYR A 18 -7.71 -6.38 -9.99
C TYR A 18 -8.19 -7.29 -11.12
N LEU A 19 -7.69 -7.08 -12.34
CA LEU A 19 -8.00 -7.96 -13.47
C LEU A 19 -7.48 -9.39 -13.23
N ARG A 20 -6.25 -9.52 -12.74
CA ARG A 20 -5.67 -10.83 -12.38
C ARG A 20 -6.45 -11.53 -11.27
N ALA A 21 -6.83 -10.80 -10.22
CA ALA A 21 -7.63 -11.34 -9.12
C ALA A 21 -9.02 -11.78 -9.62
N ALA A 22 -9.71 -10.95 -10.39
CA ALA A 22 -11.03 -11.25 -10.94
C ALA A 22 -10.98 -12.47 -11.88
N VAL A 23 -10.00 -12.53 -12.79
CA VAL A 23 -9.80 -13.68 -13.68
C VAL A 23 -9.53 -14.96 -12.88
N LYS A 24 -8.75 -14.91 -11.80
CA LYS A 24 -8.50 -16.06 -10.92
C LYS A 24 -9.80 -16.60 -10.32
N VAL A 25 -10.60 -15.74 -9.69
CA VAL A 25 -11.88 -16.12 -9.06
C VAL A 25 -12.86 -16.72 -10.09
N ILE A 26 -12.95 -16.13 -11.28
CA ILE A 26 -13.83 -16.61 -12.34
C ILE A 26 -13.35 -17.98 -12.87
N CYS A 27 -12.04 -18.19 -13.00
CA CYS A 27 -11.47 -19.46 -13.45
C CYS A 27 -11.61 -20.59 -12.42
N GLU A 28 -11.67 -20.26 -11.13
CA GLU A 28 -11.91 -21.22 -10.04
C GLU A 28 -13.37 -21.69 -10.02
N THR A 29 -14.30 -20.77 -10.30
CA THR A 29 -15.74 -21.02 -10.22
C THR A 29 -16.32 -21.62 -11.50
N ASN A 30 -15.73 -21.35 -12.67
CA ASN A 30 -16.27 -21.79 -13.96
C ASN A 30 -15.20 -22.43 -14.87
N GLU A 31 -15.32 -23.74 -15.07
CA GLU A 31 -14.38 -24.51 -15.90
C GLU A 31 -14.46 -24.14 -17.40
N ASP A 32 -15.64 -23.79 -17.91
CA ASP A 32 -15.80 -23.42 -19.32
C ASP A 32 -15.15 -22.06 -19.60
N VAL A 33 -15.31 -21.11 -18.68
CA VAL A 33 -14.62 -19.81 -18.77
C VAL A 33 -13.10 -20.00 -18.66
N ARG A 34 -12.64 -20.86 -17.74
CA ARG A 34 -11.21 -21.21 -17.63
C ARG A 34 -10.65 -21.77 -18.93
N LYS A 35 -11.35 -22.73 -19.56
CA LYS A 35 -10.93 -23.31 -20.86
C LYS A 35 -10.93 -22.25 -21.97
N SER A 36 -11.94 -21.39 -22.00
CA SER A 36 -12.05 -20.30 -22.99
C SER A 36 -10.90 -19.30 -22.85
N ILE A 37 -10.55 -18.89 -21.62
CA ILE A 37 -9.42 -17.98 -21.36
C ILE A 37 -8.09 -18.63 -21.76
N LEU A 38 -7.86 -19.91 -21.43
CA LEU A 38 -6.64 -20.62 -21.84
C LEU A 38 -6.51 -20.69 -23.36
N ALA A 39 -7.60 -21.00 -24.07
CA ALA A 39 -7.60 -21.01 -25.53
C ALA A 39 -7.31 -19.62 -26.13
N LEU A 40 -7.81 -18.55 -25.52
CA LEU A 40 -7.50 -17.17 -25.95
C LEU A 40 -6.03 -16.81 -25.72
N LEU A 41 -5.45 -17.21 -24.58
CA LEU A 41 -4.03 -16.97 -24.28
C LEU A 41 -3.08 -17.73 -25.23
N GLU A 42 -3.51 -18.87 -25.79
CA GLU A 42 -2.75 -19.59 -26.82
C GLU A 42 -2.80 -18.90 -28.19
N VAL A 43 -3.87 -18.14 -28.47
CA VAL A 43 -4.07 -17.44 -29.75
C VAL A 43 -3.47 -16.04 -29.76
N VAL A 44 -3.38 -15.38 -28.60
CA VAL A 44 -2.77 -14.06 -28.47
C VAL A 44 -1.24 -14.24 -28.33
N PRO A 45 -0.43 -13.91 -29.35
CA PRO A 45 1.02 -13.90 -29.17
C PRO A 45 1.36 -12.91 -28.06
N PRO A 46 2.40 -13.18 -27.24
CA PRO A 46 2.86 -12.20 -26.25
C PRO A 46 3.11 -10.89 -26.99
N MET A 47 2.35 -9.86 -26.65
CA MET A 47 2.56 -8.52 -27.17
C MET A 47 3.96 -8.11 -26.71
N ASP A 48 4.92 -8.06 -27.63
CA ASP A 48 6.25 -7.53 -27.33
C ASP A 48 6.07 -6.11 -26.75
N PRO A 49 6.77 -5.76 -25.65
CA PRO A 49 6.72 -4.41 -25.10
C PRO A 49 7.04 -3.41 -26.21
N LEU A 50 6.14 -2.43 -26.42
CA LEU A 50 6.37 -1.34 -27.35
C LEU A 50 7.77 -0.75 -27.10
N PRO A 51 8.61 -0.59 -28.13
CA PRO A 51 9.93 0.00 -27.95
C PRO A 51 9.75 1.41 -27.41
N GLN A 52 10.31 1.66 -26.22
CA GLN A 52 10.34 3.00 -25.64
C GLN A 52 11.01 3.96 -26.62
N PRO A 53 10.47 5.18 -26.81
CA PRO A 53 11.05 6.15 -27.71
C PRO A 53 12.47 6.47 -27.28
N SER A 54 13.40 6.22 -28.20
CA SER A 54 14.84 6.36 -28.03
C SER A 54 15.24 7.72 -27.48
N GLU A 55 15.90 7.74 -26.32
CA GLU A 55 16.76 8.84 -25.92
C GLU A 55 17.94 8.93 -26.90
N ARG A 56 17.80 9.81 -27.89
CA ARG A 56 18.86 10.16 -28.83
C ARG A 56 19.28 11.59 -28.55
N MET A 57 20.54 11.72 -28.12
CA MET A 57 21.53 12.76 -28.46
C MET A 57 22.11 13.56 -27.27
N MET A 58 23.20 13.06 -26.69
CA MET A 58 24.43 13.84 -26.50
C MET A 58 25.65 12.93 -26.63
N LYS A 59 26.27 12.92 -27.82
CA LYS A 59 27.59 12.33 -28.08
C LYS A 59 28.67 13.28 -27.58
N ARG A 60 29.56 12.81 -26.70
CA ARG A 60 30.98 13.21 -26.69
C ARG A 60 31.86 11.98 -26.47
N LYS A 61 32.90 11.91 -27.29
CA LYS A 61 33.89 10.83 -27.43
C LYS A 61 35.07 11.05 -26.47
N ALA A 62 35.69 9.97 -25.99
CA ALA A 62 37.15 9.74 -25.98
C ALA A 62 37.43 8.35 -25.35
N SER A 63 38.00 7.43 -26.15
CA SER A 63 39.30 6.75 -25.95
C SER A 63 39.30 5.63 -24.89
N ASP A 64 39.32 4.36 -25.31
CA ASP A 64 40.53 3.56 -25.61
C ASP A 64 40.99 2.79 -24.36
N GLU A 65 40.67 1.50 -24.28
CA GLU A 65 41.62 0.45 -23.88
C GLU A 65 41.02 -0.96 -24.05
N GLN A 66 41.88 -1.87 -24.50
CA GLN A 66 41.62 -3.24 -24.94
C GLN A 66 41.48 -4.27 -23.80
N LEU A 67 40.45 -5.14 -23.92
CA LEU A 67 40.42 -6.62 -23.75
C LEU A 67 40.85 -7.26 -22.39
N PRO A 68 40.55 -8.56 -22.10
CA PRO A 68 40.03 -9.62 -22.97
C PRO A 68 38.88 -10.49 -22.44
N ALA A 69 38.36 -11.29 -23.37
CA ALA A 69 37.49 -12.43 -23.21
C ALA A 69 38.09 -13.55 -22.34
N LEU A 70 37.24 -14.29 -21.62
CA LEU A 70 37.46 -15.69 -21.29
C LEU A 70 36.20 -16.52 -21.57
N ASN A 71 36.46 -17.58 -22.32
CA ASN A 71 35.56 -18.63 -22.75
C ASN A 71 35.08 -19.50 -21.59
N GLY A 72 33.82 -19.92 -21.64
CA GLY A 72 33.29 -21.04 -20.86
C GLY A 72 32.33 -21.88 -21.70
N LYS A 73 32.88 -22.82 -22.47
CA LYS A 73 32.14 -23.93 -23.11
C LYS A 73 31.85 -24.99 -22.05
N THR A 74 30.59 -25.37 -21.87
CA THR A 74 30.21 -26.75 -21.50
C THR A 74 28.93 -27.14 -22.22
N ASN A 75 29.04 -28.11 -23.13
CA ASN A 75 27.94 -28.94 -23.60
C ASN A 75 27.64 -30.00 -22.52
N GLY A 76 26.39 -30.44 -22.39
CA GLY A 76 26.09 -31.72 -21.74
C GLY A 76 24.71 -31.81 -21.13
N LEU A 77 23.85 -32.59 -21.81
CA LEU A 77 22.51 -32.98 -21.43
C LEU A 77 22.44 -33.63 -20.05
N ALA A 78 21.38 -33.30 -19.30
CA ALA A 78 20.73 -34.27 -18.42
C ALA A 78 19.24 -33.91 -18.31
N ASP A 79 18.42 -34.66 -19.05
CA ASP A 79 17.01 -34.88 -18.77
C ASP A 79 16.82 -35.12 -17.27
N SER A 80 16.31 -34.11 -16.57
CA SER A 80 15.67 -34.28 -15.28
C SER A 80 14.24 -33.86 -15.46
N ALA A 81 13.38 -34.87 -15.65
CA ALA A 81 11.93 -34.73 -15.60
C ALA A 81 11.56 -33.76 -14.46
N PRO A 82 10.69 -32.77 -14.71
CA PRO A 82 10.27 -31.86 -13.66
C PRO A 82 9.60 -32.69 -12.58
N LYS A 83 10.27 -32.81 -11.43
CA LYS A 83 9.64 -33.28 -10.20
C LYS A 83 8.41 -32.41 -10.06
N ARG A 84 7.22 -33.02 -10.11
CA ARG A 84 5.93 -32.33 -9.93
C ARG A 84 6.08 -31.39 -8.74
N ALA A 85 6.30 -30.11 -9.01
CA ALA A 85 6.20 -29.10 -7.99
C ALA A 85 4.76 -29.22 -7.52
N LYS A 86 4.56 -29.57 -6.26
CA LYS A 86 3.29 -29.31 -5.61
C LYS A 86 3.07 -27.83 -5.83
N LEU A 87 2.13 -27.46 -6.70
CA LEU A 87 1.58 -26.12 -6.70
C LEU A 87 1.02 -25.95 -5.29
N VAL A 88 1.78 -25.23 -4.47
CA VAL A 88 1.24 -24.72 -3.22
C VAL A 88 0.17 -23.76 -3.68
N GLU A 89 -1.08 -24.13 -3.45
CA GLU A 89 -2.23 -23.29 -3.75
C GLU A 89 -2.12 -22.08 -2.84
N GLU A 90 -1.53 -21.03 -3.37
CA GLU A 90 -1.24 -19.83 -2.61
C GLU A 90 -2.52 -19.02 -2.47
N LYS A 91 -2.91 -18.82 -1.20
CA LYS A 91 -4.14 -18.10 -0.85
C LYS A 91 -3.90 -16.60 -1.06
N VAL A 92 -4.83 -15.98 -1.79
CA VAL A 92 -4.88 -14.51 -1.90
C VAL A 92 -5.39 -13.98 -0.57
N GLN A 93 -4.64 -13.04 0.02
CA GLN A 93 -4.99 -12.35 1.25
C GLN A 93 -5.34 -10.89 0.93
N HIS A 94 -6.11 -10.22 1.79
CA HIS A 94 -6.41 -8.79 1.64
C HIS A 94 -5.62 -7.98 2.66
N CYS A 95 -5.01 -6.90 2.22
CA CYS A 95 -4.24 -6.01 3.07
C CYS A 95 -5.17 -5.11 3.89
N ILE A 96 -5.04 -5.07 5.22
CA ILE A 96 -5.88 -4.23 6.09
C ILE A 96 -5.53 -2.73 6.05
N GLN A 97 -4.47 -2.35 5.34
CA GLN A 97 -4.01 -0.95 5.27
C GLN A 97 -4.43 -0.28 3.95
N CYS A 98 -4.46 -1.04 2.85
CA CYS A 98 -4.74 -0.49 1.52
C CYS A 98 -5.89 -1.21 0.79
N ASP A 99 -6.51 -2.19 1.45
CA ASP A 99 -7.57 -3.06 0.94
C ASP A 99 -7.25 -3.79 -0.38
N GLN A 100 -5.97 -3.83 -0.76
CA GLN A 100 -5.52 -4.52 -1.97
C GLN A 100 -5.32 -6.02 -1.70
N PRO A 101 -5.73 -6.89 -2.63
CA PRO A 101 -5.39 -8.29 -2.57
C PRO A 101 -3.89 -8.48 -2.85
N PHE A 102 -3.24 -9.38 -2.09
CA PHE A 102 -1.83 -9.71 -2.25
C PHE A 102 -1.57 -11.20 -2.02
N LEU A 103 -0.44 -11.67 -2.53
CA LEU A 103 0.11 -13.00 -2.28
C LEU A 103 1.30 -12.88 -1.33
N GLU A 104 1.43 -13.80 -0.38
CA GLU A 104 2.51 -13.76 0.61
C GLU A 104 3.88 -13.95 -0.05
N SER A 105 3.97 -14.77 -1.10
CA SER A 105 5.20 -14.96 -1.86
C SER A 105 5.64 -13.73 -2.64
N GLU A 106 4.71 -12.84 -2.98
CA GLU A 106 4.96 -11.60 -3.71
C GLU A 106 5.06 -10.39 -2.77
N ASN A 107 4.88 -10.55 -1.45
CA ASN A 107 4.85 -9.46 -0.47
C ASN A 107 6.24 -8.88 -0.17
N ALA A 108 6.77 -8.11 -1.11
CA ALA A 108 7.99 -7.34 -0.93
C ALA A 108 7.73 -6.00 -0.20
N GLU A 109 8.79 -5.46 0.37
CA GLU A 109 8.77 -4.13 1.00
C GLU A 109 8.54 -3.03 -0.04
N GLY A 110 7.65 -2.08 0.28
CA GLY A 110 7.29 -0.97 -0.59
C GLY A 110 6.15 -1.24 -1.57
N LEU A 111 5.55 -2.43 -1.56
CA LEU A 111 4.40 -2.76 -2.42
C LEU A 111 3.07 -2.26 -1.89
N CYS A 112 2.93 -2.16 -0.56
CA CYS A 112 1.75 -1.58 0.06
C CYS A 112 1.92 -0.07 0.11
N CYS A 113 1.01 0.68 -0.51
CA CYS A 113 0.87 2.13 -0.34
C CYS A 113 -0.45 2.43 0.37
N TYR A 114 -0.40 3.14 1.49
CA TYR A 114 -1.56 3.46 2.32
C TYR A 114 -1.43 4.83 2.98
N HIS A 115 -2.55 5.35 3.47
CA HIS A 115 -2.58 6.55 4.31
C HIS A 115 -2.78 6.10 5.76
N PRO A 116 -1.87 6.44 6.70
CA PRO A 116 -1.94 6.01 8.09
C PRO A 116 -2.96 6.77 8.93
N GLU A 117 -3.41 7.93 8.44
CA GLU A 117 -4.36 8.81 9.12
C GLU A 117 -5.68 8.86 8.35
N ASP A 118 -6.75 9.15 9.09
CA ASP A 118 -8.10 9.27 8.54
C ASP A 118 -8.23 10.51 7.64
N MET A 119 -9.28 10.50 6.82
CA MET A 119 -9.65 11.61 5.95
C MET A 119 -10.63 12.54 6.66
N GLU A 120 -10.48 13.85 6.47
CA GLU A 120 -11.43 14.87 6.91
C GLU A 120 -12.04 15.62 5.71
N PRO A 121 -13.29 16.11 5.82
CA PRO A 121 -13.87 16.96 4.78
C PRO A 121 -13.07 18.26 4.64
N ASP A 122 -12.81 18.66 3.40
CA ASP A 122 -12.19 19.94 3.08
C ASP A 122 -13.28 21.02 3.03
N ASP A 123 -13.37 21.82 4.10
CA ASP A 123 -14.33 22.91 4.25
C ASP A 123 -14.17 24.00 3.19
N SER A 124 -13.01 24.05 2.52
CA SER A 124 -12.73 24.99 1.43
C SER A 124 -13.12 24.46 0.04
N HIS A 125 -13.52 23.19 -0.06
CA HIS A 125 -13.88 22.56 -1.34
C HIS A 125 -15.25 23.06 -1.84
N ASP A 126 -15.38 23.30 -3.15
CA ASP A 126 -16.59 23.88 -3.77
C ASP A 126 -17.89 23.10 -3.44
N ILE A 127 -17.78 21.80 -3.17
CA ILE A 127 -18.91 20.93 -2.78
C ILE A 127 -19.47 21.32 -1.39
N PHE A 128 -18.59 21.71 -0.47
CA PHE A 128 -18.93 22.06 0.91
C PHE A 128 -18.98 23.58 1.15
N ALA A 129 -18.43 24.39 0.23
CA ALA A 129 -18.42 25.84 0.32
C ALA A 129 -19.83 26.46 0.41
N ASP A 130 -20.83 25.87 -0.24
CA ASP A 130 -22.24 26.31 -0.16
C ASP A 130 -23.01 25.64 1.00
N MET A 131 -22.37 24.71 1.73
CA MET A 131 -22.95 23.97 2.88
C MET A 131 -22.67 24.65 4.23
N ASP A 132 -22.13 25.88 4.21
CA ASP A 132 -21.74 26.73 5.35
C ASP A 132 -22.81 26.83 6.45
N GLU A 133 -24.11 26.88 6.12
CA GLU A 133 -25.06 27.48 7.06
C GLU A 133 -26.10 26.56 7.72
N TRP A 134 -26.52 25.41 7.15
CA TRP A 134 -27.54 24.58 7.84
C TRP A 134 -27.93 23.20 7.26
N HIS A 135 -27.06 22.45 6.60
CA HIS A 135 -27.51 21.23 5.88
C HIS A 135 -26.66 19.98 6.13
N GLY A 136 -26.60 19.52 7.38
CA GLY A 136 -26.21 18.13 7.71
C GLY A 136 -24.71 17.88 7.93
N ASP A 137 -24.38 16.62 8.19
CA ASP A 137 -23.00 16.17 8.43
C ASP A 137 -22.25 16.13 7.09
N MET A 138 -21.15 16.89 6.97
CA MET A 138 -20.28 16.86 5.77
C MET A 138 -19.57 15.51 5.64
N ASP A 139 -19.19 14.93 6.78
CA ASP A 139 -18.55 13.63 6.89
C ASP A 139 -19.60 12.51 6.92
N THR A 140 -20.08 12.12 5.74
CA THR A 140 -20.91 10.92 5.55
C THR A 140 -20.26 9.95 4.58
N GLU A 141 -20.51 8.65 4.75
CA GLU A 141 -20.03 7.61 3.84
C GLU A 141 -20.50 7.82 2.40
N GLU A 142 -21.71 8.38 2.22
CA GLU A 142 -22.24 8.74 0.91
C GLU A 142 -21.38 9.84 0.26
N ASN A 143 -21.09 10.92 0.98
CA ASN A 143 -20.23 12.00 0.49
C ASN A 143 -18.80 11.51 0.22
N ARG A 144 -18.22 10.68 1.10
CA ARG A 144 -16.87 10.11 0.90
C ARG A 144 -16.77 9.26 -0.36
N ARG A 145 -17.87 8.60 -0.74
CA ARG A 145 -17.94 7.77 -1.95
C ARG A 145 -18.22 8.58 -3.21
N GLU A 146 -19.07 9.59 -3.13
CA GLU A 146 -19.50 10.39 -4.28
C GLU A 146 -18.51 11.50 -4.62
N PHE A 147 -17.90 12.11 -3.60
CA PHE A 147 -16.97 13.23 -3.71
C PHE A 147 -15.67 12.96 -2.94
N PRO A 148 -14.88 11.94 -3.32
CA PRO A 148 -13.63 11.62 -2.63
C PRO A 148 -12.62 12.77 -2.69
N ASP A 149 -12.67 13.60 -3.72
CA ASP A 149 -11.85 14.80 -3.90
C ASP A 149 -12.16 15.92 -2.89
N ALA A 150 -13.37 15.93 -2.33
CA ALA A 150 -13.78 16.87 -1.28
C ALA A 150 -13.28 16.48 0.12
N PHE A 151 -12.55 15.36 0.24
CA PHE A 151 -11.92 14.91 1.48
C PHE A 151 -10.41 14.92 1.32
N ARG A 152 -9.71 15.23 2.41
CA ARG A 152 -8.24 15.24 2.46
C ARG A 152 -7.71 14.32 3.54
N PHE A 153 -6.62 13.63 3.26
CA PHE A 153 -5.90 12.81 4.23
C PHE A 153 -5.07 13.70 5.15
N LEU A 154 -5.14 13.47 6.47
CA LEU A 154 -4.34 14.24 7.43
C LEU A 154 -2.84 13.97 7.33
N CYS A 155 -2.42 12.79 6.83
CA CYS A 155 -1.00 12.42 6.72
C CYS A 155 -0.20 13.24 5.71
N CYS A 156 -0.85 13.68 4.61
CA CYS A 156 -0.16 14.30 3.48
C CYS A 156 -0.92 15.47 2.86
N GLU A 157 -2.12 15.78 3.37
CA GLU A 157 -3.02 16.82 2.88
C GLU A 157 -3.46 16.62 1.42
N GLU A 158 -3.21 15.45 0.84
CA GLU A 158 -3.72 15.10 -0.49
C GLU A 158 -5.19 14.65 -0.41
N ASP A 159 -5.90 14.78 -1.53
CA ASP A 159 -7.31 14.45 -1.62
C ASP A 159 -7.60 12.93 -1.57
N GLY A 160 -8.86 12.54 -1.40
CA GLY A 160 -9.31 11.14 -1.33
C GLY A 160 -9.09 10.31 -2.59
N THR A 161 -8.64 10.91 -3.69
CA THR A 161 -8.24 10.21 -4.92
C THR A 161 -6.74 9.90 -4.97
N ALA A 162 -5.96 10.49 -4.06
CA ALA A 162 -4.52 10.32 -4.01
C ALA A 162 -4.11 8.92 -3.55
N LYS A 163 -2.95 8.47 -4.05
CA LYS A 163 -2.35 7.20 -3.61
C LYS A 163 -1.80 7.35 -2.19
N GLY A 164 -1.74 6.23 -1.47
CA GLY A 164 -1.19 6.20 -0.12
C GLY A 164 0.17 6.90 0.03
N CYS A 165 0.26 7.79 1.03
CA CYS A 165 1.44 8.59 1.36
C CYS A 165 2.58 7.76 1.99
N THR A 166 2.26 6.58 2.54
CA THR A 166 3.20 5.70 3.25
C THR A 166 3.38 4.38 2.52
N TYR A 167 4.62 3.87 2.49
CA TYR A 167 4.99 2.62 1.83
C TYR A 167 5.41 1.55 2.83
N GLY A 168 5.03 0.30 2.58
CA GLY A 168 5.38 -0.83 3.45
C GLY A 168 5.11 -2.19 2.81
N ARG A 169 5.10 -3.23 3.64
CA ARG A 169 4.60 -4.56 3.25
C ARG A 169 3.10 -4.62 3.46
N HIS A 170 2.43 -5.46 2.69
CA HIS A 170 1.02 -5.73 2.94
C HIS A 170 0.85 -6.48 4.26
N LEU A 171 -0.15 -6.07 5.05
CA LEU A 171 -0.50 -6.69 6.32
C LEU A 171 -1.78 -7.48 6.15
N ALA A 172 -1.68 -8.80 6.24
CA ALA A 172 -2.88 -9.64 6.33
C ALA A 172 -3.51 -9.45 7.71
N GLY A 173 -4.83 -9.24 7.73
CA GLY A 173 -5.59 -9.38 8.95
C GLY A 173 -5.57 -10.85 9.35
N VAL A 174 -4.73 -11.21 10.31
CA VAL A 174 -4.86 -12.53 10.95
C VAL A 174 -6.22 -12.54 11.65
N ASP A 175 -7.05 -13.54 11.35
CA ASP A 175 -8.22 -13.86 12.16
C ASP A 175 -7.74 -14.24 13.58
N GLY A 176 -7.47 -13.26 14.45
CA GLY A 176 -7.41 -13.49 15.89
C GLY A 176 -6.28 -12.92 16.74
N ASP A 177 -5.30 -12.16 16.26
CA ASP A 177 -4.23 -11.64 17.15
C ASP A 177 -4.18 -10.12 17.21
N ARG A 178 -4.85 -9.62 18.25
CA ARG A 178 -4.66 -8.27 18.81
C ARG A 178 -3.23 -8.16 19.36
N LYS A 179 -2.40 -7.28 18.82
CA LYS A 179 -1.56 -6.35 19.62
C LYS A 179 -0.91 -5.31 18.71
N ALA A 180 -1.48 -4.11 18.66
CA ALA A 180 -0.68 -2.93 18.39
C ALA A 180 0.38 -2.83 19.51
N PRO A 181 1.67 -2.60 19.19
CA PRO A 181 2.65 -2.31 20.22
C PRO A 181 2.30 -0.96 20.87
N SER A 182 1.78 -0.99 22.09
CA SER A 182 1.66 0.19 22.94
C SER A 182 3.05 0.80 23.17
N PRO A 183 3.23 2.13 23.07
CA PRO A 183 4.51 2.78 23.33
C PRO A 183 4.78 3.02 24.84
N GLU A 184 4.25 2.18 25.75
CA GLU A 184 4.29 2.44 27.20
C GLU A 184 5.46 1.78 27.96
N ASP A 185 6.36 1.07 27.28
CA ASP A 185 7.50 0.38 27.92
C ASP A 185 8.88 1.02 27.61
N ALA A 186 8.98 2.35 27.67
CA ALA A 186 10.28 3.03 27.77
C ALA A 186 10.66 3.23 29.25
N ASP A 187 11.24 2.16 29.77
CA ASP A 187 12.05 2.04 30.97
C ASP A 187 12.83 3.33 31.34
N VAL A 188 12.41 4.00 32.42
CA VAL A 188 13.28 4.95 33.16
C VAL A 188 13.38 4.45 34.60
N GLU A 189 14.28 3.49 34.78
CA GLU A 189 14.70 3.01 36.09
C GLU A 189 15.59 4.05 36.81
N LYS A 190 15.15 4.38 38.02
CA LYS A 190 15.85 4.98 39.17
C LYS A 190 17.36 5.26 39.07
N ASN A 191 17.73 6.47 39.50
CA ASN A 191 18.85 6.64 40.45
C ASN A 191 18.48 7.70 41.50
N GLY A 192 18.50 7.29 42.77
CA GLY A 192 18.40 8.19 43.92
C GLY A 192 19.77 8.66 44.43
N ARG A 193 19.71 9.43 45.54
CA ARG A 193 20.82 9.86 46.43
C ARG A 193 21.46 11.19 46.00
N GLU A 194 21.73 12.21 46.82
CA GLU A 194 21.77 12.45 48.28
C GLU A 194 21.60 13.95 48.58
N ASP A 195 21.29 14.21 49.85
CA ASP A 195 21.38 15.39 50.71
C ASP A 195 22.10 16.67 50.22
N GLU A 196 21.54 17.86 50.51
CA GLU A 196 22.18 18.87 51.39
C GLU A 196 21.29 20.10 51.71
N VAL A 197 21.07 20.27 53.02
CA VAL A 197 20.88 21.47 53.86
C VAL A 197 20.37 22.80 53.27
N VAL A 198 19.33 23.38 53.89
CA VAL A 198 19.43 24.72 54.51
C VAL A 198 18.55 24.76 55.77
N GLU A 199 19.19 24.88 56.94
CA GLU A 199 18.55 25.29 58.18
C GLU A 199 18.06 26.75 58.07
N THR A 200 16.83 27.03 58.46
CA THR A 200 16.51 28.33 59.08
C THR A 200 15.72 28.09 60.36
N ARG A 201 16.41 28.26 61.49
CA ARG A 201 15.81 28.49 62.80
C ARG A 201 15.47 29.98 62.91
N LYS A 202 14.49 30.24 63.79
CA LYS A 202 14.24 31.40 64.65
C LYS A 202 12.91 32.10 64.36
N ASP A 203 11.92 31.83 65.20
CA ASP A 203 11.56 32.59 66.44
C ASP A 203 10.52 33.65 65.98
N ASP A 204 9.31 33.82 66.53
CA ASP A 204 8.89 33.90 67.92
C ASP A 204 7.36 33.73 68.07
N GLU A 205 6.96 33.21 69.22
CA GLU A 205 5.60 33.19 69.78
C GLU A 205 5.07 34.58 70.16
N HIS A 206 3.80 34.83 69.85
CA HIS A 206 2.80 35.54 70.67
C HIS A 206 1.45 35.30 69.99
N GLY A 207 0.41 34.73 70.58
CA GLY A 207 -0.10 34.82 71.95
C GLY A 207 -1.58 35.22 71.82
N ASP A 208 -2.47 34.41 72.42
CA ASP A 208 -3.81 34.68 72.97
C ASP A 208 -4.46 36.07 72.71
N GLU A 209 -5.76 36.28 72.54
CA GLU A 209 -6.99 35.61 73.01
C GLU A 209 -8.18 36.46 72.48
N GLU A 210 -9.39 35.87 72.52
CA GLU A 210 -10.75 36.47 72.43
C GLU A 210 -11.34 36.93 71.07
#